data_AF-A0A520JZC4-F1
#
_entry.id   AF-A0A520JZC4-F1
#
_cell.length_a   1.000
_cell.length_b   1.000
_cell.length_c   1.000
_cell.angle_alpha   90.00
_cell.angle_beta   90.00
_cell.angle_gamma   90.00
#
_symmetry.space_group_name_H-M   'P 1'
#
loop_
_entity.id
_entity.type
_entity.pdbx_description
1 polymer ?
#
loop_
_entity_poly.entity_id
_entity_poly.type
_entity_poly.pdbx_seq_one_letter_code
_entity_poly.pdbx_strand_id
1 'polypeptide(L)'
;MRLNIPTLYTIEALKKESRDVKRFIFHAEEIAQESQPGQFVMVWNPGVDEIPISIASASPDGMLELAIADVGECSHSLHQKQVGEVVGVRGPCGTGFSIRGERICMVAGGYGAAPLRFAASRARESGKRVVVLEGAKRSTELLYKGDYLKLGCDLQVATEDGSEGYKGLVTELLEELLASGERFEQVLSCGPELMMVRVCELTKRAQIPTQVSVERIIKCGCGACGSCDLGGYQVCRDGPVFNAEALERTEFGRWTRAKSGKRIPVIPHVTSRGAFELVSTPPVPFTPAHEPILQSTVCGIDFPNPLANAAGFGVSGKLLYRYAVAGAGALVTKSLGLSEREGYPNPTFLEIAPRSYVNAMGLPNPGIRNYKVELEDATYAAVPLVLSIFGNTVEECREVAKIARDYPVAMLEFDASCPHSEFTAVENDPRLLSSIIKAIREEVHPKPIAVKISPNIGAPVGLALVAQRAGAAALTAINTVLARPTETTLDIPLLGNPTGYGGKSGKDLTAGGKRIVFDLYEELNIPIIGVGGIFSVQDLIDYAKNGACLFQVGSALVSEGFELFSRLKKELQSYLKAHGYTNIGELVGEAHKR
;
A
#
# COMPACT_ATOMS: atom_id res chain seq x y z
N MET A 1 2.88 18.01 12.41
CA MET A 1 2.56 17.00 11.38
C MET A 1 1.35 16.24 11.87
N ARG A 2 0.27 16.19 11.08
CA ARG A 2 -0.97 15.52 11.46
C ARG A 2 -0.72 14.01 11.53
N LEU A 3 -1.18 13.40 12.61
CA LEU A 3 -1.17 11.94 12.74
C LEU A 3 -2.18 11.33 11.78
N ASN A 4 -1.84 10.17 11.24
CA ASN A 4 -2.72 9.40 10.38
C ASN A 4 -3.85 8.70 11.17
N ILE A 5 -4.76 9.48 11.76
CA ILE A 5 -5.98 9.03 12.48
C ILE A 5 -7.21 9.80 12.01
N PRO A 6 -8.39 9.17 11.91
CA PRO A 6 -9.64 9.87 11.59
C PRO A 6 -9.99 10.92 12.64
N THR A 7 -10.37 12.12 12.18
CA THR A 7 -10.97 13.18 13.02
C THR A 7 -12.45 13.24 12.74
N LEU A 8 -13.29 13.34 13.76
CA LEU A 8 -14.75 13.42 13.59
C LEU A 8 -15.17 14.82 13.11
N TYR A 9 -16.03 14.85 12.10
CA TYR A 9 -16.66 16.05 11.56
C TYR A 9 -18.16 15.85 11.45
N THR A 10 -18.92 16.90 11.74
CA THR A 10 -20.39 16.92 11.62
C THR A 10 -20.78 17.26 10.18
N ILE A 11 -21.70 16.48 9.61
CA ILE A 11 -22.26 16.75 8.29
C ILE A 11 -23.13 18.02 8.37
N GLU A 12 -22.74 19.07 7.66
CA GLU A 12 -23.47 20.33 7.62
C GLU A 12 -24.53 20.36 6.52
N ALA A 13 -24.25 19.72 5.38
CA ALA A 13 -25.19 19.62 4.29
C ALA A 13 -25.00 18.34 3.47
N LEU A 14 -26.12 17.88 2.91
CA LEU A 14 -26.19 16.77 1.97
C LEU A 14 -26.88 17.25 0.69
N LYS A 15 -26.29 16.96 -0.46
CA LYS A 15 -26.89 17.25 -1.76
C LYS A 15 -26.89 16.02 -2.64
N LYS A 16 -28.02 15.70 -3.25
CA LYS A 16 -28.11 14.62 -4.24
C LYS A 16 -27.61 15.15 -5.58
N GLU A 17 -26.57 14.52 -6.14
CA GLU A 17 -26.03 14.90 -7.46
C GLU A 17 -26.61 14.03 -8.58
N SER A 18 -26.79 12.73 -8.32
CA SER A 18 -27.47 11.79 -9.22
C SER A 18 -28.25 10.75 -8.43
N ARG A 19 -28.77 9.71 -9.10
CA ARG A 19 -29.40 8.57 -8.42
C ARG A 19 -28.45 7.94 -7.39
N ASP A 20 -27.18 7.78 -7.78
CA ASP A 20 -26.22 6.96 -7.05
C ASP A 20 -25.10 7.81 -6.41
N VAL A 21 -25.05 9.13 -6.63
CA VAL A 21 -24.02 10.01 -6.05
C VAL A 21 -24.64 11.04 -5.11
N LYS A 22 -24.12 11.09 -3.88
CA LYS A 22 -24.48 12.08 -2.86
C LYS A 22 -23.23 12.88 -2.46
N ARG A 23 -23.39 14.19 -2.36
CA ARG A 23 -22.37 15.13 -1.91
C ARG A 23 -22.52 15.41 -0.43
N PHE A 24 -21.45 15.20 0.31
CA PHE A 24 -21.30 15.45 1.74
C PHE A 24 -20.48 16.73 1.93
N ILE A 25 -20.95 17.61 2.81
CA ILE A 25 -20.34 18.91 3.06
C ILE A 25 -20.17 19.07 4.57
N PHE A 26 -18.97 19.44 5.00
CA PHE A 26 -18.63 19.67 6.40
C PHE A 26 -17.45 20.63 6.51
N HIS A 27 -17.34 21.31 7.66
CA HIS A 27 -16.21 22.20 7.96
C HIS A 27 -15.03 21.39 8.51
N ALA A 28 -13.96 21.31 7.72
CA ALA A 28 -12.72 20.62 8.04
C ALA A 28 -11.51 21.48 7.66
N GLU A 29 -11.32 22.57 8.41
CA GLU A 29 -10.39 23.66 8.10
C GLU A 29 -9.00 23.21 7.62
N GLU A 30 -8.29 22.44 8.45
CA GLU A 30 -6.93 21.98 8.13
C GLU A 30 -6.89 21.12 6.84
N ILE A 31 -7.86 20.21 6.67
CA ILE A 31 -7.92 19.35 5.47
C ILE A 31 -8.15 20.21 4.24
N ALA A 32 -9.14 21.10 4.30
CA ALA A 32 -9.54 21.90 3.17
C ALA A 32 -8.42 22.84 2.69
N GLN A 33 -7.69 23.45 3.63
CA GLN A 33 -6.57 24.35 3.34
C GLN A 33 -5.37 23.61 2.71
N GLU A 34 -5.10 22.36 3.12
CA GLU A 34 -4.01 21.55 2.57
C GLU A 34 -4.38 20.82 1.27
N SER A 35 -5.66 20.76 0.93
CA SER A 35 -6.17 19.97 -0.19
C SER A 35 -5.87 20.56 -1.56
N GLN A 36 -5.39 19.70 -2.46
CA GLN A 36 -5.17 19.99 -3.87
C GLN A 36 -6.10 19.15 -4.76
N PRO A 37 -6.50 19.67 -5.93
CA PRO A 37 -7.30 18.90 -6.88
C PRO A 37 -6.66 17.57 -7.25
N GLY A 38 -7.46 16.49 -7.25
CA GLY A 38 -7.00 15.14 -7.53
C GLY A 38 -6.58 14.33 -6.31
N GLN A 39 -6.37 14.97 -5.14
CA GLN A 39 -6.21 14.24 -3.88
C GLN A 39 -7.53 13.65 -3.38
N PHE A 40 -7.42 12.73 -2.42
CA PHE A 40 -8.54 12.07 -1.77
C PHE A 40 -8.38 12.12 -0.25
N VAL A 41 -9.44 11.82 0.48
CA VAL A 41 -9.40 11.59 1.93
C VAL A 41 -9.90 10.19 2.24
N MET A 42 -9.51 9.64 3.38
CA MET A 42 -10.14 8.43 3.91
C MET A 42 -11.36 8.86 4.75
N VAL A 43 -12.54 8.36 4.39
CA VAL A 43 -13.81 8.63 5.08
C VAL A 43 -14.21 7.41 5.87
N TRP A 44 -14.19 7.54 7.19
CA TRP A 44 -14.60 6.53 8.14
C TRP A 44 -16.06 6.74 8.53
N ASN A 45 -16.87 5.71 8.35
CA ASN A 45 -18.16 5.61 9.00
C ASN A 45 -17.97 4.86 10.34
N PRO A 46 -18.09 5.54 11.50
CA PRO A 46 -17.79 4.95 12.79
C PRO A 46 -18.39 3.57 13.02
N GLY A 47 -17.54 2.59 13.36
CA GLY A 47 -17.94 1.20 13.61
C GLY A 47 -18.31 0.36 12.38
N VAL A 48 -18.23 0.91 11.17
CA VAL A 48 -18.60 0.20 9.93
C VAL A 48 -17.35 -0.12 9.08
N ASP A 49 -16.80 0.88 8.39
CA ASP A 49 -15.62 0.74 7.51
C ASP A 49 -15.07 2.15 7.18
N GLU A 50 -13.92 2.21 6.53
CA GLU A 50 -13.31 3.44 6.01
C GLU A 50 -12.90 3.27 4.54
N ILE A 51 -13.32 4.21 3.70
CA ILE A 51 -13.15 4.17 2.23
C ILE A 51 -12.45 5.43 1.70
N PRO A 52 -11.62 5.31 0.65
CA PRO A 52 -11.01 6.47 0.00
C PRO A 52 -12.05 7.23 -0.84
N ILE A 53 -12.16 8.55 -0.66
CA ILE A 53 -13.08 9.41 -1.41
C ILE A 53 -12.33 10.62 -1.97
N SER A 54 -12.45 10.82 -3.29
CA SER A 54 -11.88 11.99 -3.97
C SER A 54 -12.48 13.29 -3.44
N ILE A 55 -11.64 14.31 -3.29
CA ILE A 55 -12.09 15.63 -2.85
C ILE A 55 -12.76 16.35 -4.03
N ALA A 56 -14.05 16.65 -3.89
CA ALA A 56 -14.84 17.29 -4.94
C ALA A 56 -14.74 18.82 -4.92
N SER A 57 -14.45 19.40 -3.75
CA SER A 57 -14.09 20.80 -3.56
C SER A 57 -13.45 21.00 -2.19
N ALA A 58 -12.57 21.99 -2.08
CA ALA A 58 -12.07 22.48 -0.81
C ALA A 58 -11.86 24.00 -0.89
N SER A 59 -12.36 24.74 0.09
CA SER A 59 -12.28 26.19 0.14
C SER A 59 -11.34 26.71 1.25
N PRO A 60 -10.78 27.92 1.11
CA PRO A 60 -9.86 28.48 2.10
C PRO A 60 -10.47 28.72 3.49
N ASP A 61 -11.78 28.94 3.57
CA ASP A 61 -12.55 29.10 4.82
C ASP A 61 -12.86 27.78 5.53
N GLY A 62 -12.41 26.66 4.99
CA GLY A 62 -12.41 25.37 5.66
C GLY A 62 -13.51 24.40 5.23
N MET A 63 -14.31 24.73 4.21
CA MET A 63 -15.35 23.83 3.72
C MET A 63 -14.74 22.73 2.86
N LEU A 64 -15.05 21.47 3.20
CA LEU A 64 -14.69 20.30 2.42
C LEU A 64 -15.96 19.69 1.81
N GLU A 65 -15.93 19.45 0.49
CA GLU A 65 -16.99 18.74 -0.21
C GLU A 65 -16.48 17.40 -0.74
N LEU A 66 -17.19 16.33 -0.40
CA LEU A 66 -16.90 14.98 -0.87
C LEU A 66 -18.07 14.44 -1.69
N ALA A 67 -17.78 13.77 -2.80
CA ALA A 67 -18.79 13.11 -3.61
C ALA A 67 -18.67 11.59 -3.46
N ILE A 68 -19.71 10.96 -2.92
CA ILE A 68 -19.70 9.54 -2.57
C ILE A 68 -20.72 8.82 -3.44
N ALA A 69 -20.24 7.89 -4.27
CA ALA A 69 -21.09 6.98 -5.04
C ALA A 69 -21.56 5.80 -4.16
N ASP A 70 -22.82 5.41 -4.26
CA ASP A 70 -23.39 4.28 -3.53
C ASP A 70 -23.12 2.95 -4.28
N VAL A 71 -21.94 2.37 -4.04
CA VAL A 71 -21.46 1.19 -4.77
C VAL A 71 -21.02 0.01 -3.89
N GLY A 72 -20.90 0.21 -2.58
CA GLY A 72 -20.50 -0.81 -1.61
C GLY A 72 -21.12 -0.61 -0.24
N GLU A 73 -20.93 -1.57 0.67
CA GLU A 73 -21.59 -1.58 1.99
C GLU A 73 -21.32 -0.31 2.81
N CYS A 74 -20.07 0.16 2.85
CA CYS A 74 -19.70 1.38 3.55
C CYS A 74 -20.37 2.63 2.95
N SER A 75 -20.30 2.79 1.62
CA SER A 75 -20.93 3.92 0.94
C SER A 75 -22.45 3.89 1.10
N HIS A 76 -23.06 2.72 1.04
CA HIS A 76 -24.49 2.56 1.26
C HIS A 76 -24.92 3.02 2.65
N SER A 77 -24.16 2.62 3.67
CA SER A 77 -24.37 3.07 5.04
C SER A 77 -24.17 4.59 5.18
N LEU A 78 -23.13 5.16 4.55
CA LEU A 78 -22.94 6.62 4.51
C LEU A 78 -24.13 7.34 3.86
N HIS A 79 -24.71 6.77 2.81
CA HIS A 79 -25.90 7.32 2.15
C HIS A 79 -27.15 7.30 3.04
N GLN A 80 -27.19 6.56 4.14
CA GLN A 80 -28.28 6.63 5.11
C GLN A 80 -28.11 7.78 6.13
N LYS A 81 -26.94 8.42 6.19
CA LYS A 81 -26.69 9.52 7.12
C LYS A 81 -27.48 10.79 6.77
N GLN A 82 -27.73 11.59 7.79
CA GLN A 82 -28.44 12.86 7.80
C GLN A 82 -27.52 14.01 8.22
N VAL A 83 -27.96 15.23 7.95
CA VAL A 83 -27.31 16.46 8.46
C VAL A 83 -27.31 16.43 9.99
N GLY A 84 -26.18 16.81 10.59
CA GLY A 84 -25.96 16.77 12.04
C GLY A 84 -25.30 15.48 12.55
N GLU A 85 -25.24 14.42 11.74
CA GLU A 85 -24.49 13.20 12.09
C GLU A 85 -22.99 13.33 11.79
N VAL A 86 -22.18 12.47 12.41
CA VAL A 86 -20.71 12.51 12.28
C VAL A 86 -20.15 11.48 11.30
N VAL A 87 -19.02 11.85 10.69
CA VAL A 87 -18.11 10.99 9.92
C VAL A 87 -16.67 11.26 10.37
N GLY A 88 -15.82 10.25 10.33
CA GLY A 88 -14.38 10.43 10.52
C GLY A 88 -13.69 10.73 9.20
N VAL A 89 -12.74 11.66 9.19
CA VAL A 89 -11.97 12.00 7.98
C VAL A 89 -10.49 12.13 8.33
N ARG A 90 -9.61 11.54 7.51
CA ARG A 90 -8.15 11.76 7.53
C ARG A 90 -7.58 11.94 6.13
N GLY A 91 -6.53 12.76 6.04
CA GLY A 91 -5.92 13.20 4.78
C GLY A 91 -5.59 14.70 4.84
N PRO A 92 -5.43 15.36 3.67
CA PRO A 92 -5.53 14.78 2.33
C PRO A 92 -4.43 13.73 2.08
N CYS A 93 -4.73 12.75 1.23
CA CYS A 93 -3.85 11.68 0.85
C CYS A 93 -3.47 11.79 -0.64
N GLY A 94 -2.29 11.29 -0.97
CA GLY A 94 -1.81 11.23 -2.34
C GLY A 94 -1.34 12.57 -2.93
N THR A 95 -1.23 12.59 -4.26
CA THR A 95 -0.74 13.69 -5.09
C THR A 95 -1.87 14.29 -5.92
N GLY A 96 -1.83 15.60 -6.12
CA GLY A 96 -2.79 16.34 -6.93
C GLY A 96 -2.34 16.58 -8.38
N PHE A 97 -3.26 17.12 -9.18
CA PHE A 97 -2.99 17.60 -10.52
C PHE A 97 -2.03 18.79 -10.51
N SER A 98 -1.06 18.74 -11.41
CA SER A 98 -0.21 19.88 -11.76
C SER A 98 -0.81 20.61 -12.96
N ILE A 99 -1.68 21.58 -12.70
CA ILE A 99 -2.44 22.33 -13.71
C ILE A 99 -1.51 23.33 -14.43
N ARG A 100 -1.29 23.17 -15.75
CA ARG A 100 -0.34 23.94 -16.56
C ARG A 100 -0.93 24.32 -17.92
N GLY A 101 -0.40 25.38 -18.53
CA GLY A 101 -0.90 25.92 -19.80
C GLY A 101 -2.09 26.85 -19.61
N GLU A 102 -2.48 27.51 -20.71
CA GLU A 102 -3.58 28.47 -20.79
C GLU A 102 -4.89 27.81 -21.23
N ARG A 103 -4.85 26.83 -22.14
CA ARG A 103 -6.05 26.08 -22.60
C ARG A 103 -5.95 24.60 -22.22
N ILE A 104 -6.78 24.19 -21.27
CA ILE A 104 -6.80 22.85 -20.67
C ILE A 104 -8.08 22.13 -21.05
N CYS A 105 -7.97 20.85 -21.43
CA CYS A 105 -9.11 19.96 -21.61
C CYS A 105 -9.21 19.00 -20.43
N MET A 106 -10.39 18.85 -19.87
CA MET A 106 -10.69 17.88 -18.81
C MET A 106 -11.64 16.83 -19.36
N VAL A 107 -11.30 15.55 -19.24
CA VAL A 107 -12.09 14.43 -19.76
C VAL A 107 -12.58 13.57 -18.60
N ALA A 108 -13.86 13.71 -18.29
CA ALA A 108 -14.53 13.07 -17.16
C ALA A 108 -15.43 11.91 -17.61
N GLY A 109 -15.53 10.87 -16.77
CA GLY A 109 -16.53 9.81 -16.93
C GLY A 109 -17.07 9.32 -15.59
N GLY A 110 -18.40 9.21 -15.48
CA GLY A 110 -19.08 8.77 -14.26
C GLY A 110 -18.71 9.62 -13.04
N TYR A 111 -18.55 9.00 -11.86
CA TYR A 111 -18.16 9.70 -10.64
C TYR A 111 -16.73 10.28 -10.67
N GLY A 112 -15.93 9.97 -11.70
CA GLY A 112 -14.64 10.62 -11.97
C GLY A 112 -14.74 12.12 -12.27
N ALA A 113 -15.94 12.64 -12.50
CA ALA A 113 -16.18 14.08 -12.59
C ALA A 113 -15.88 14.85 -11.29
N ALA A 114 -15.94 14.18 -10.12
CA ALA A 114 -15.74 14.83 -8.82
C ALA A 114 -14.35 15.48 -8.65
N PRO A 115 -13.21 14.77 -8.82
CA PRO A 115 -11.89 15.40 -8.72
C PRO A 115 -11.63 16.45 -9.82
N LEU A 116 -12.25 16.31 -11.00
CA LEU A 116 -12.11 17.26 -12.09
C LEU A 116 -12.89 18.56 -11.87
N ARG A 117 -14.02 18.52 -11.14
CA ARG A 117 -14.71 19.74 -10.67
C ARG A 117 -13.79 20.61 -9.81
N PHE A 118 -13.07 20.00 -8.87
CA PHE A 118 -12.13 20.74 -8.04
C PHE A 118 -10.98 21.33 -8.88
N ALA A 119 -10.46 20.55 -9.83
CA ALA A 119 -9.43 21.02 -10.76
C ALA A 119 -9.92 22.17 -11.63
N ALA A 120 -11.16 22.11 -12.12
CA ALA A 120 -11.77 23.16 -12.93
C ALA A 120 -11.87 24.47 -12.15
N SER A 121 -12.31 24.44 -10.89
CA SER A 121 -12.37 25.64 -10.03
C SER A 121 -11.00 26.31 -9.93
N ARG A 122 -9.96 25.55 -9.53
CA ARG A 122 -8.60 26.08 -9.37
C ARG A 122 -7.99 26.57 -10.68
N ALA A 123 -8.27 25.90 -11.79
CA ALA A 123 -7.82 26.33 -13.11
C ALA A 123 -8.46 27.67 -13.52
N ARG A 124 -9.77 27.83 -13.29
CA ARG A 124 -10.53 29.06 -13.60
C ARG A 124 -10.14 30.22 -12.69
N GLU A 125 -9.95 29.98 -11.40
CA GLU A 125 -9.39 30.96 -10.45
C GLU A 125 -8.01 31.47 -10.89
N SER A 126 -7.24 30.61 -11.56
CA SER A 126 -5.93 30.95 -12.14
C SER A 126 -6.00 31.53 -13.56
N GLY A 127 -7.19 31.95 -14.03
CA GLY A 127 -7.39 32.60 -15.33
C GLY A 127 -7.39 31.70 -16.57
N LYS A 128 -7.29 30.37 -16.40
CA LYS A 128 -7.13 29.43 -17.52
C LYS A 128 -8.43 29.19 -18.27
N ARG A 129 -8.37 28.91 -19.57
CA ARG A 129 -9.51 28.48 -20.39
C ARG A 129 -9.68 26.97 -20.22
N VAL A 130 -10.83 26.56 -19.68
CA VAL A 130 -11.10 25.16 -19.38
C VAL A 130 -12.21 24.65 -20.29
N VAL A 131 -11.91 23.61 -21.07
CA VAL A 131 -12.89 22.81 -21.80
C VAL A 131 -13.13 21.54 -21.00
N VAL A 132 -14.38 21.20 -20.72
CA VAL A 132 -14.76 19.99 -20.00
C VAL A 132 -15.53 19.09 -20.97
N LEU A 133 -15.03 17.89 -21.19
CA LEU A 133 -15.71 16.80 -21.89
C LEU A 133 -16.22 15.83 -20.84
N GLU A 134 -17.54 15.71 -20.70
CA GLU A 134 -18.14 14.82 -19.71
C GLU A 134 -18.91 13.69 -20.39
N GLY A 135 -18.53 12.45 -20.08
CA GLY A 135 -19.16 11.23 -20.59
C GLY A 135 -20.06 10.54 -19.57
N ALA A 136 -21.23 10.11 -20.02
CA ALA A 136 -22.12 9.26 -19.24
C ALA A 136 -22.91 8.28 -20.14
N LYS A 137 -23.52 7.26 -19.55
CA LYS A 137 -24.42 6.37 -20.31
C LYS A 137 -25.70 7.10 -20.73
N ARG A 138 -26.23 7.92 -19.83
CA ARG A 138 -27.44 8.74 -20.01
C ARG A 138 -27.26 10.13 -19.41
N SER A 139 -28.05 11.09 -19.87
CA SER A 139 -28.01 12.48 -19.37
C SER A 139 -28.31 12.61 -17.87
N THR A 140 -29.06 11.67 -17.27
CA THR A 140 -29.35 11.63 -15.82
C THR A 140 -28.15 11.27 -14.95
N GLU A 141 -27.07 10.80 -15.55
CA GLU A 141 -25.83 10.40 -14.88
C GLU A 141 -24.72 11.46 -14.99
N LEU A 142 -24.93 12.53 -15.78
CA LEU A 142 -24.01 13.66 -15.86
C LEU A 142 -23.98 14.41 -14.52
N LEU A 143 -22.79 14.79 -14.07
CA LEU A 143 -22.55 15.43 -12.77
C LEU A 143 -22.06 16.86 -12.96
N TYR A 144 -22.43 17.76 -12.05
CA TYR A 144 -21.82 19.11 -11.97
C TYR A 144 -21.96 20.04 -13.18
N LYS A 145 -22.81 19.73 -14.17
CA LYS A 145 -23.04 20.60 -15.34
C LYS A 145 -23.25 22.07 -14.96
N GLY A 146 -24.14 22.32 -14.00
CA GLY A 146 -24.44 23.67 -13.52
C GLY A 146 -23.25 24.34 -12.83
N ASP A 147 -22.37 23.57 -12.20
CA ASP A 147 -21.17 24.09 -11.54
C ASP A 147 -20.10 24.46 -12.58
N TYR A 148 -19.88 23.62 -13.60
CA TYR A 148 -18.96 23.94 -14.70
C TYR A 148 -19.37 25.21 -15.46
N LEU A 149 -20.66 25.37 -15.75
CA LEU A 149 -21.19 26.57 -16.40
C LEU A 149 -21.01 27.82 -15.52
N LYS A 150 -21.25 27.72 -14.20
CA LYS A 150 -21.02 28.82 -13.25
C LYS A 150 -19.54 29.22 -13.15
N LEU A 151 -18.63 28.26 -13.24
CA LEU A 151 -17.19 28.50 -13.30
C LEU A 151 -16.73 29.12 -14.63
N GLY A 152 -17.62 29.19 -15.64
CA GLY A 152 -17.31 29.67 -16.99
C GLY A 152 -16.44 28.69 -17.78
N CYS A 153 -16.59 27.39 -17.54
CA CYS A 153 -15.98 26.36 -18.36
C CYS A 153 -16.79 26.16 -19.65
N ASP A 154 -16.11 25.80 -20.74
CA ASP A 154 -16.73 25.35 -21.98
C ASP A 154 -17.08 23.85 -21.83
N LEU A 155 -18.34 23.56 -21.51
CA LEU A 155 -18.82 22.22 -21.23
C LEU A 155 -19.41 21.58 -22.49
N GLN A 156 -18.87 20.42 -22.87
CA GLN A 156 -19.42 19.55 -23.90
C GLN A 156 -19.67 18.17 -23.31
N VAL A 157 -20.82 17.59 -23.64
CA VAL A 157 -21.25 16.31 -23.05
C VAL A 157 -21.39 15.24 -24.13
N ALA A 158 -21.10 14.01 -23.76
CA ALA A 158 -21.30 12.83 -24.58
C ALA A 158 -22.14 11.81 -23.82
N THR A 159 -23.22 11.32 -24.44
CA THR A 159 -24.07 10.27 -23.88
C THR A 159 -24.11 9.07 -24.81
N GLU A 160 -23.91 7.87 -24.27
CA GLU A 160 -23.91 6.63 -25.08
C GLU A 160 -25.27 6.41 -25.78
N ASP A 161 -26.38 6.76 -25.11
CA ASP A 161 -27.73 6.64 -25.67
C ASP A 161 -28.16 7.84 -26.54
N GLY A 162 -27.36 8.92 -26.59
CA GLY A 162 -27.67 10.15 -27.31
C GLY A 162 -28.74 11.01 -26.64
N SER A 163 -29.03 10.79 -25.37
CA SER A 163 -30.00 11.60 -24.60
C SER A 163 -29.56 13.06 -24.41
N GLU A 164 -28.27 13.36 -24.50
CA GLU A 164 -27.74 14.72 -24.52
C GLU A 164 -26.37 14.82 -25.21
N GLY A 165 -26.15 15.90 -25.98
CA GLY A 165 -24.86 16.21 -26.60
C GLY A 165 -24.45 15.20 -27.67
N TYR A 166 -23.16 14.84 -27.68
CA TYR A 166 -22.62 13.86 -28.62
C TYR A 166 -23.17 12.46 -28.34
N LYS A 167 -23.66 11.76 -29.35
CA LYS A 167 -24.10 10.37 -29.21
C LYS A 167 -22.92 9.43 -29.37
N GLY A 168 -22.41 8.90 -28.27
CA GLY A 168 -21.25 8.01 -28.26
C GLY A 168 -20.42 8.15 -26.98
N LEU A 169 -19.16 7.73 -27.06
CA LEU A 169 -18.22 7.81 -25.95
C LEU A 169 -17.56 9.20 -25.89
N VAL A 170 -17.25 9.68 -24.69
CA VAL A 170 -16.50 10.95 -24.51
C VAL A 170 -15.12 10.93 -25.17
N THR A 171 -14.52 9.74 -25.33
CA THR A 171 -13.26 9.57 -26.05
C THR A 171 -13.39 9.75 -27.56
N GLU A 172 -14.57 9.46 -28.13
CA GLU A 172 -14.87 9.72 -29.55
C GLU A 172 -15.05 11.23 -29.76
N LEU A 173 -15.76 11.90 -28.86
CA LEU A 173 -15.87 13.37 -28.85
C LEU A 173 -14.49 14.05 -28.75
N LEU A 174 -13.60 13.56 -27.88
CA LEU A 174 -12.22 14.06 -27.78
C LEU A 174 -11.47 13.88 -29.12
N GLU A 175 -11.59 12.70 -29.74
CA GLU A 175 -10.94 12.40 -31.03
C GLU A 175 -11.44 13.32 -32.14
N GLU A 176 -12.74 13.62 -32.20
CA GLU A 176 -13.32 14.58 -33.16
C GLU A 176 -12.81 16.00 -32.95
N LEU A 177 -12.70 16.48 -31.70
CA LEU A 177 -12.15 17.80 -31.42
C LEU A 177 -10.68 17.90 -31.83
N LEU A 178 -9.87 16.88 -31.52
CA LEU A 178 -8.46 16.86 -31.95
C LEU A 178 -8.33 16.83 -33.48
N ALA A 179 -9.21 16.08 -34.17
CA ALA A 179 -9.25 15.99 -35.62
C ALA A 179 -9.73 17.30 -36.30
N SER A 180 -10.62 18.06 -35.65
CA SER A 180 -11.12 19.35 -36.17
C SER A 180 -10.09 20.49 -36.07
N GLY A 181 -8.97 20.25 -35.40
CA GLY A 181 -7.88 21.21 -35.27
C GLY A 181 -7.81 21.88 -33.89
N GLU A 182 -8.66 21.49 -32.93
CA GLU A 182 -8.51 21.97 -31.55
C GLU A 182 -7.12 21.64 -31.00
N ARG A 183 -6.62 22.52 -30.14
CA ARG A 183 -5.31 22.39 -29.50
C ARG A 183 -5.47 22.63 -28.01
N PHE A 184 -4.92 21.71 -27.22
CA PHE A 184 -4.87 21.79 -25.76
C PHE A 184 -3.40 21.70 -25.34
N GLU A 185 -3.02 22.48 -24.33
CA GLU A 185 -1.68 22.44 -23.76
C GLU A 185 -1.56 21.35 -22.69
N GLN A 186 -2.70 20.93 -22.12
CA GLN A 186 -2.77 19.85 -21.15
C GLN A 186 -4.13 19.17 -21.21
N VAL A 187 -4.12 17.85 -21.00
CA VAL A 187 -5.32 17.06 -20.71
C VAL A 187 -5.27 16.50 -19.30
N LEU A 188 -6.36 16.66 -18.55
CA LEU A 188 -6.58 16.01 -17.25
C LEU A 188 -7.73 15.01 -17.41
N SER A 189 -7.59 13.78 -16.91
CA SER A 189 -8.68 12.80 -17.00
C SER A 189 -8.91 12.03 -15.71
N CYS A 190 -10.17 11.70 -15.45
CA CYS A 190 -10.58 10.82 -14.37
C CYS A 190 -11.92 10.15 -14.74
N GLY A 191 -11.99 8.84 -14.54
CA GLY A 191 -13.18 8.05 -14.84
C GLY A 191 -12.82 6.58 -15.00
N PRO A 192 -13.63 5.79 -15.74
CA PRO A 192 -13.35 4.38 -15.99
C PRO A 192 -11.94 4.17 -16.56
N GLU A 193 -11.23 3.14 -16.08
CA GLU A 193 -9.81 2.93 -16.41
C GLU A 193 -9.57 2.82 -17.92
N LEU A 194 -10.43 2.08 -18.65
CA LEU A 194 -10.31 1.94 -20.10
C LEU A 194 -10.59 3.24 -20.87
N MET A 195 -11.46 4.10 -20.34
CA MET A 195 -11.66 5.44 -20.90
C MET A 195 -10.36 6.25 -20.78
N MET A 196 -9.72 6.23 -19.60
CA MET A 196 -8.45 6.94 -19.38
C MET A 196 -7.31 6.36 -20.23
N VAL A 197 -7.25 5.04 -20.43
CA VAL A 197 -6.30 4.42 -21.37
C VAL A 197 -6.49 5.01 -22.78
N ARG A 198 -7.72 5.08 -23.27
CA ARG A 198 -8.03 5.65 -24.59
C ARG A 198 -7.68 7.14 -24.66
N VAL A 199 -7.92 7.92 -23.60
CA VAL A 199 -7.47 9.32 -23.51
C VAL A 199 -5.95 9.40 -23.65
N CYS A 200 -5.19 8.63 -22.87
CA CYS A 200 -3.72 8.60 -22.96
C CYS A 200 -3.21 8.24 -24.36
N GLU A 201 -3.86 7.31 -25.07
CA GLU A 201 -3.49 6.96 -26.45
C GLU A 201 -3.72 8.13 -27.41
N LEU A 202 -4.88 8.78 -27.33
CA LEU A 202 -5.24 9.91 -28.20
C LEU A 202 -4.31 11.09 -27.97
N THR A 203 -4.03 11.43 -26.71
CA THR A 203 -3.18 12.56 -26.37
C THR A 203 -1.70 12.29 -26.65
N LYS A 204 -1.24 11.05 -26.52
CA LYS A 204 0.12 10.66 -26.96
C LYS A 204 0.31 10.88 -28.45
N ARG A 205 -0.67 10.50 -29.28
CA ARG A 205 -0.63 10.74 -30.74
C ARG A 205 -0.63 12.24 -31.07
N ALA A 206 -1.39 13.02 -30.30
CA ALA A 206 -1.46 14.47 -30.43
C ALA A 206 -0.29 15.22 -29.73
N GLN A 207 0.61 14.51 -29.06
CA GLN A 207 1.72 15.06 -28.28
C GLN A 207 1.28 16.05 -27.18
N ILE A 208 0.16 15.77 -26.51
CA ILE A 208 -0.41 16.60 -25.45
C ILE A 208 -0.05 16.02 -24.07
N PRO A 209 0.64 16.78 -23.19
CA PRO A 209 0.89 16.38 -21.82
C PRO A 209 -0.41 15.99 -21.10
N THR A 210 -0.45 14.78 -20.52
CA THR A 210 -1.67 14.21 -19.94
C THR A 210 -1.42 13.71 -18.53
N GLN A 211 -2.33 14.08 -17.62
CA GLN A 211 -2.40 13.51 -16.27
C GLN A 211 -3.72 12.77 -16.08
N VAL A 212 -3.67 11.61 -15.41
CA VAL A 212 -4.85 10.80 -15.10
C VAL A 212 -4.92 10.53 -13.61
N SER A 213 -6.13 10.55 -13.04
CA SER A 213 -6.37 10.15 -11.65
C SER A 213 -6.88 8.71 -11.60
N VAL A 214 -6.06 7.81 -11.08
CA VAL A 214 -6.30 6.36 -11.11
C VAL A 214 -6.88 5.86 -9.78
N GLU A 215 -7.96 5.11 -9.87
CA GLU A 215 -8.59 4.46 -8.72
C GLU A 215 -7.98 3.08 -8.44
N ARG A 216 -7.71 2.78 -7.17
CA ARG A 216 -7.27 1.46 -6.69
C ARG A 216 -7.88 1.18 -5.32
N ILE A 217 -7.85 -0.07 -4.87
CA ILE A 217 -8.20 -0.41 -3.49
C ILE A 217 -7.17 0.19 -2.53
N ILE A 218 -7.62 1.09 -1.64
CA ILE A 218 -6.77 1.72 -0.62
C ILE A 218 -7.24 1.27 0.76
N LYS A 219 -6.35 0.63 1.52
CA LYS A 219 -6.60 0.25 2.93
C LYS A 219 -5.95 1.21 3.92
N CYS A 220 -4.63 1.37 3.83
CA CYS A 220 -3.89 2.14 4.83
C CYS A 220 -3.90 3.66 4.61
N GLY A 221 -4.07 4.16 3.38
CA GLY A 221 -3.97 5.58 3.04
C GLY A 221 -2.58 6.24 3.19
N CYS A 222 -1.54 5.50 3.59
CA CYS A 222 -0.22 6.05 3.96
C CYS A 222 0.99 5.30 3.37
N GLY A 223 0.79 4.42 2.39
CA GLY A 223 1.89 3.67 1.76
C GLY A 223 2.47 2.52 2.59
N ALA A 224 1.74 2.01 3.59
CA ALA A 224 2.20 0.89 4.41
C ALA A 224 1.89 -0.49 3.79
N CYS A 225 0.63 -0.74 3.40
CA CYS A 225 0.16 -2.09 3.07
C CYS A 225 0.43 -2.54 1.62
N GLY A 226 0.57 -1.60 0.70
CA GLY A 226 0.71 -1.87 -0.74
C GLY A 226 -0.56 -2.36 -1.45
N SER A 227 -1.72 -2.49 -0.81
CA SER A 227 -2.96 -2.96 -1.47
C SER A 227 -3.36 -2.12 -2.70
N CYS A 228 -2.94 -0.86 -2.73
CA CYS A 228 -3.18 0.07 -3.82
C CYS A 228 -2.06 0.04 -4.88
N ASP A 229 -1.30 -1.06 -4.98
CA ASP A 229 -0.19 -1.17 -5.92
C ASP A 229 -0.66 -1.01 -7.37
N LEU A 230 0.08 -0.18 -8.12
CA LEU A 230 -0.07 0.04 -9.55
C LEU A 230 1.28 -0.15 -10.20
N GLY A 231 1.66 -1.41 -10.42
CA GLY A 231 2.95 -1.73 -11.02
C GLY A 231 4.15 -1.24 -10.21
N GLY A 232 4.10 -1.35 -8.88
CA GLY A 232 5.12 -0.86 -7.95
C GLY A 232 4.82 0.53 -7.38
N TYR A 233 3.89 1.30 -7.95
CA TYR A 233 3.46 2.58 -7.38
C TYR A 233 2.45 2.39 -6.26
N GLN A 234 2.68 3.03 -5.13
CA GLN A 234 1.74 3.02 -4.01
C GLN A 234 0.75 4.16 -4.22
N VAL A 235 -0.37 3.93 -4.93
CA VAL A 235 -1.35 4.97 -5.31
C VAL A 235 -1.76 5.91 -4.17
N CYS A 236 -1.90 5.44 -2.93
CA CYS A 236 -2.22 6.33 -1.80
C CYS A 236 -1.14 7.35 -1.40
N ARG A 237 0.10 7.19 -1.89
CA ARG A 237 1.25 8.07 -1.62
C ARG A 237 1.83 8.66 -2.91
N ASP A 238 2.07 7.81 -3.91
CA ASP A 238 2.69 8.16 -5.18
C ASP A 238 1.66 8.71 -6.19
N GLY A 239 0.37 8.44 -5.99
CA GLY A 239 -0.77 8.87 -6.81
C GLY A 239 -1.83 9.57 -5.96
N PRO A 240 -3.11 9.66 -6.37
CA PRO A 240 -3.71 8.95 -7.49
C PRO A 240 -3.47 9.61 -8.85
N VAL A 241 -2.96 10.83 -8.87
CA VAL A 241 -2.66 11.54 -10.12
C VAL A 241 -1.29 11.12 -10.65
N PHE A 242 -1.26 10.61 -11.87
CA PHE A 242 -0.03 10.24 -12.59
C PHE A 242 0.04 10.91 -13.95
N ASN A 243 1.24 11.23 -14.41
CA ASN A 243 1.48 11.52 -15.82
C ASN A 243 1.28 10.23 -16.63
N ALA A 244 0.65 10.33 -17.80
CA ALA A 244 0.35 9.18 -18.67
C ALA A 244 1.59 8.31 -18.98
N GLU A 245 2.73 8.95 -19.22
CA GLU A 245 4.02 8.30 -19.52
C GLU A 245 4.50 7.38 -18.39
N ALA A 246 4.26 7.77 -17.13
CA ALA A 246 4.65 6.97 -15.97
C ALA A 246 3.87 5.65 -15.86
N LEU A 247 2.70 5.56 -16.51
CA LEU A 247 1.82 4.40 -16.45
C LEU A 247 2.09 3.36 -17.55
N GLU A 248 2.86 3.68 -18.59
CA GLU A 248 3.04 2.82 -19.77
C GLU A 248 3.62 1.42 -19.44
N ARG A 249 4.46 1.34 -18.40
CA ARG A 249 5.11 0.10 -17.95
C ARG A 249 4.52 -0.47 -16.67
N THR A 250 3.33 -0.01 -16.29
CA THR A 250 2.64 -0.42 -15.07
C THR A 250 1.54 -1.45 -15.36
N GLU A 251 0.69 -1.67 -14.37
CA GLU A 251 -0.50 -2.52 -14.48
C GLU A 251 -1.71 -1.77 -15.08
N PHE A 252 -1.60 -0.46 -15.30
CA PHE A 252 -2.68 0.39 -15.82
C PHE A 252 -3.25 -0.13 -17.15
N GLY A 253 -4.58 -0.24 -17.22
CA GLY A 253 -5.33 -0.76 -18.37
C GLY A 253 -5.29 -2.27 -18.54
N ARG A 254 -4.57 -3.01 -17.68
CA ARG A 254 -4.34 -4.45 -17.83
C ARG A 254 -4.72 -5.23 -16.59
N TRP A 255 -4.33 -4.73 -15.42
CA TRP A 255 -4.53 -5.39 -14.13
C TRP A 255 -4.97 -4.40 -13.06
N THR A 256 -5.91 -4.85 -12.25
CA THR A 256 -6.27 -4.26 -10.96
C THR A 256 -6.07 -5.30 -9.86
N ARG A 257 -6.38 -4.94 -8.61
CA ARG A 257 -6.21 -5.82 -7.46
C ARG A 257 -7.47 -5.92 -6.62
N ALA A 258 -7.77 -7.13 -6.16
CA ALA A 258 -8.79 -7.38 -5.14
C ALA A 258 -8.35 -6.80 -3.78
N LYS A 259 -9.26 -6.74 -2.80
CA LYS A 259 -8.93 -6.39 -1.40
C LYS A 259 -7.85 -7.29 -0.79
N SER A 260 -7.77 -8.54 -1.25
CA SER A 260 -6.75 -9.52 -0.89
C SER A 260 -5.37 -9.25 -1.49
N GLY A 261 -5.26 -8.33 -2.46
CA GLY A 261 -4.05 -8.10 -3.24
C GLY A 261 -3.93 -8.97 -4.50
N LYS A 262 -4.90 -9.87 -4.75
CA LYS A 262 -4.93 -10.73 -5.94
C LYS A 262 -5.07 -9.91 -7.22
N ARG A 263 -4.21 -10.18 -8.22
CA ARG A 263 -4.34 -9.58 -9.56
C ARG A 263 -5.63 -10.02 -10.23
N ILE A 264 -6.37 -9.05 -10.75
CA ILE A 264 -7.60 -9.22 -11.53
C ILE A 264 -7.39 -8.55 -12.89
N PRO A 265 -7.64 -9.24 -14.01
CA PRO A 265 -7.50 -8.62 -15.32
C PRO A 265 -8.58 -7.55 -15.53
N VAL A 266 -8.19 -6.43 -16.15
CA VAL A 266 -9.12 -5.41 -16.63
C VAL A 266 -9.63 -5.89 -18.00
N ILE A 267 -10.85 -6.41 -18.05
CA ILE A 267 -11.42 -6.98 -19.28
C ILE A 267 -12.03 -5.84 -20.13
N PRO A 268 -11.64 -5.67 -21.41
CA PRO A 268 -12.32 -4.76 -22.31
C PRO A 268 -13.75 -5.24 -22.58
N HIS A 269 -14.74 -4.35 -22.46
CA HIS A 269 -16.08 -4.59 -22.98
C HIS A 269 -16.09 -4.47 -24.53
N VAL A 270 -15.25 -5.22 -25.24
CA VAL A 270 -15.36 -5.40 -26.70
C VAL A 270 -14.96 -6.82 -27.08
N THR A 271 -15.93 -7.52 -27.65
CA THR A 271 -15.79 -8.81 -28.34
C THR A 271 -14.82 -8.67 -29.52
N SER A 272 -13.54 -8.92 -29.29
CA SER A 272 -12.62 -9.27 -30.37
C SER A 272 -11.89 -10.55 -30.01
N ARG A 273 -12.06 -11.54 -30.89
CA ARG A 273 -11.46 -12.87 -30.81
C ARG A 273 -9.95 -12.74 -30.95
N GLY A 274 -9.27 -12.71 -29.83
CA GLY A 274 -7.83 -12.89 -29.71
C GLY A 274 -7.55 -13.12 -28.24
N ALA A 275 -7.03 -14.30 -27.89
CA ALA A 275 -6.54 -14.53 -26.54
C ALA A 275 -5.39 -13.53 -26.32
N PHE A 276 -5.69 -12.40 -25.68
CA PHE A 276 -4.65 -11.58 -25.08
C PHE A 276 -4.01 -12.47 -24.03
N GLU A 277 -2.81 -12.99 -24.31
CA GLU A 277 -1.97 -13.51 -23.24
C GLU A 277 -1.73 -12.33 -22.30
N LEU A 278 -2.45 -12.37 -21.19
CA LEU A 278 -2.32 -11.47 -20.06
C LEU A 278 -0.96 -11.76 -19.40
N VAL A 279 0.12 -11.33 -20.05
CA VAL A 279 1.48 -11.40 -19.51
C VAL A 279 1.73 -10.10 -18.74
N SER A 280 2.22 -10.21 -17.50
CA SER A 280 2.73 -9.04 -16.75
C SER A 280 3.75 -8.30 -17.59
N THR A 281 3.74 -6.96 -17.65
CA THR A 281 4.90 -6.21 -18.15
C THR A 281 6.04 -6.41 -17.15
N PRO A 282 7.11 -7.17 -17.48
CA PRO A 282 8.14 -7.46 -16.50
C PRO A 282 8.97 -6.20 -16.20
N PRO A 283 9.50 -6.08 -14.97
CA PRO A 283 10.51 -5.08 -14.67
C PRO A 283 11.76 -5.23 -15.54
N VAL A 284 12.63 -4.22 -15.55
CA VAL A 284 13.98 -4.37 -16.12
C VAL A 284 14.80 -5.22 -15.13
N PRO A 285 15.61 -6.19 -15.58
CA PRO A 285 16.51 -6.89 -14.67
C PRO A 285 17.42 -5.93 -13.89
N PHE A 286 17.55 -6.15 -12.58
CA PHE A 286 18.35 -5.33 -11.67
C PHE A 286 19.32 -6.22 -10.88
N THR A 287 20.56 -5.80 -10.78
CA THR A 287 21.59 -6.45 -9.97
C THR A 287 22.21 -5.40 -9.04
N PRO A 288 22.25 -5.67 -7.72
CA PRO A 288 22.85 -4.74 -6.77
C PRO A 288 24.36 -4.60 -7.00
N ALA A 289 24.91 -3.44 -6.65
CA ALA A 289 26.35 -3.23 -6.64
C ALA A 289 27.05 -4.15 -5.63
N HIS A 290 28.26 -4.61 -5.95
CA HIS A 290 29.06 -5.43 -5.04
C HIS A 290 29.68 -4.56 -3.94
N GLU A 291 29.32 -4.82 -2.69
CA GLU A 291 29.74 -4.05 -1.52
C GLU A 291 30.27 -4.99 -0.40
N PRO A 292 31.54 -5.46 -0.48
CA PRO A 292 32.08 -6.49 0.44
C PRO A 292 31.91 -6.18 1.93
N ILE A 293 32.01 -4.91 2.32
CA ILE A 293 31.89 -4.46 3.71
C ILE A 293 30.48 -4.65 4.29
N LEU A 294 29.45 -4.75 3.43
CA LEU A 294 28.05 -4.97 3.83
C LEU A 294 27.57 -6.39 3.54
N GLN A 295 28.30 -7.15 2.73
CA GLN A 295 27.89 -8.49 2.34
C GLN A 295 27.86 -9.44 3.56
N SER A 296 26.83 -10.30 3.61
CA SER A 296 26.68 -11.30 4.66
C SER A 296 26.26 -12.64 4.06
N THR A 297 26.81 -13.74 4.55
CA THR A 297 26.32 -15.09 4.23
C THR A 297 25.61 -15.65 5.47
N VAL A 298 24.29 -15.85 5.39
CA VAL A 298 23.46 -16.29 6.52
C VAL A 298 22.63 -17.48 6.09
N CYS A 299 22.66 -18.57 6.88
CA CYS A 299 22.00 -19.84 6.55
C CYS A 299 22.37 -20.39 5.14
N GLY A 300 23.61 -20.14 4.68
CA GLY A 300 24.07 -20.56 3.35
C GLY A 300 23.56 -19.71 2.19
N ILE A 301 22.97 -18.55 2.46
CA ILE A 301 22.47 -17.60 1.45
C ILE A 301 23.33 -16.35 1.47
N ASP A 302 23.74 -15.89 0.30
CA ASP A 302 24.50 -14.65 0.13
C ASP A 302 23.57 -13.44 0.01
N PHE A 303 23.75 -12.50 0.92
CA PHE A 303 23.06 -11.22 0.95
C PHE A 303 24.04 -10.11 0.55
N PRO A 304 23.75 -9.32 -0.50
CA PRO A 304 24.63 -8.23 -0.94
C PRO A 304 24.76 -7.12 0.11
N ASN A 305 23.76 -6.96 0.96
CA ASN A 305 23.77 -6.14 2.17
C ASN A 305 22.74 -6.69 3.17
N PRO A 306 22.74 -6.29 4.46
CA PRO A 306 21.93 -6.96 5.48
C PRO A 306 20.50 -6.42 5.59
N LEU A 307 20.07 -5.50 4.71
CA LEU A 307 18.78 -4.82 4.82
C LEU A 307 17.69 -5.53 4.04
N ALA A 308 16.49 -5.63 4.60
CA ALA A 308 15.30 -6.13 3.94
C ALA A 308 14.05 -5.33 4.36
N ASN A 309 12.98 -5.38 3.57
CA ASN A 309 11.67 -4.94 4.06
C ASN A 309 11.13 -5.95 5.09
N ALA A 310 10.27 -5.50 6.01
CA ALA A 310 9.60 -6.40 6.95
C ALA A 310 8.40 -7.11 6.28
N ALA A 311 8.19 -8.38 6.64
CA ALA A 311 6.97 -9.11 6.26
C ALA A 311 5.74 -8.27 6.58
N GLY A 312 4.83 -8.15 5.62
CA GLY A 312 3.71 -7.22 5.69
C GLY A 312 3.75 -6.11 4.65
N PHE A 313 4.96 -5.66 4.30
CA PHE A 313 5.26 -4.61 3.31
C PHE A 313 5.70 -5.24 1.99
N GLY A 314 4.86 -6.08 1.37
CA GLY A 314 5.29 -6.87 0.21
C GLY A 314 4.15 -7.60 -0.46
N VAL A 315 3.06 -6.90 -0.79
CA VAL A 315 1.88 -7.52 -1.39
C VAL A 315 2.02 -7.78 -2.90
N SER A 316 2.91 -7.07 -3.60
CA SER A 316 3.17 -7.29 -5.02
C SER A 316 4.67 -7.42 -5.32
N GLY A 317 4.98 -8.16 -6.39
CA GLY A 317 6.34 -8.38 -6.86
C GLY A 317 7.01 -7.11 -7.35
N LYS A 318 6.24 -6.22 -7.98
CA LYS A 318 6.74 -4.93 -8.48
C LYS A 318 7.05 -3.95 -7.36
N LEU A 319 6.31 -4.00 -6.25
CA LEU A 319 6.67 -3.25 -5.05
C LEU A 319 7.95 -3.80 -4.42
N LEU A 320 8.09 -5.13 -4.33
CA LEU A 320 9.31 -5.78 -3.84
C LEU A 320 10.52 -5.42 -4.71
N TYR A 321 10.39 -5.48 -6.04
CA TYR A 321 11.41 -5.05 -6.99
C TYR A 321 11.90 -3.61 -6.70
N ARG A 322 10.97 -2.67 -6.41
CA ARG A 322 11.35 -1.30 -6.07
C ARG A 322 12.14 -1.18 -4.78
N TYR A 323 11.89 -2.02 -3.77
CA TYR A 323 12.73 -2.04 -2.56
C TYR A 323 14.18 -2.44 -2.88
N ALA A 324 14.37 -3.44 -3.73
CA ALA A 324 15.72 -3.86 -4.15
C ALA A 324 16.44 -2.75 -4.92
N VAL A 325 15.76 -2.11 -5.88
CA VAL A 325 16.30 -0.96 -6.62
C VAL A 325 16.68 0.20 -5.68
N ALA A 326 15.91 0.41 -4.61
CA ALA A 326 16.19 1.42 -3.61
C ALA A 326 17.31 1.05 -2.64
N GLY A 327 17.81 -0.20 -2.66
CA GLY A 327 18.99 -0.64 -1.90
C GLY A 327 18.75 -1.77 -0.91
N ALA A 328 17.55 -2.36 -0.83
CA ALA A 328 17.33 -3.56 -0.03
C ALA A 328 18.18 -4.73 -0.54
N GLY A 329 18.86 -5.42 0.37
CA GLY A 329 19.68 -6.60 0.08
C GLY A 329 18.88 -7.90 0.07
N ALA A 330 17.65 -7.92 0.58
CA ALA A 330 16.69 -9.01 0.41
C ALA A 330 15.25 -8.50 0.43
N LEU A 331 14.33 -9.35 -0.02
CA LEU A 331 12.92 -9.01 -0.17
C LEU A 331 12.05 -10.01 0.58
N VAL A 332 11.20 -9.52 1.48
CA VAL A 332 10.29 -10.35 2.29
C VAL A 332 8.86 -10.15 1.82
N THR A 333 8.16 -11.22 1.48
CA THR A 333 6.78 -11.12 1.00
C THR A 333 5.80 -10.74 2.12
N LYS A 334 4.57 -10.41 1.74
CA LYS A 334 3.43 -10.53 2.65
C LYS A 334 3.31 -11.98 3.15
N SER A 335 2.92 -12.20 4.40
CA SER A 335 2.64 -13.54 4.93
C SER A 335 1.51 -14.20 4.13
N LEU A 336 1.76 -15.37 3.54
CA LEU A 336 0.81 -16.10 2.70
C LEU A 336 0.31 -17.37 3.40
N GLY A 337 -0.99 -17.63 3.25
CA GLY A 337 -1.62 -18.88 3.68
C GLY A 337 -2.14 -19.66 2.48
N LEU A 338 -2.89 -20.74 2.76
CA LEU A 338 -3.47 -21.57 1.71
C LEU A 338 -4.52 -20.82 0.88
N SER A 339 -5.38 -20.06 1.56
CA SER A 339 -6.56 -19.42 0.99
C SER A 339 -6.42 -17.90 0.90
N GLU A 340 -7.12 -17.33 -0.06
CA GLU A 340 -7.27 -15.89 -0.23
C GLU A 340 -7.96 -15.25 1.00
N ARG A 341 -7.48 -14.09 1.42
CA ARG A 341 -8.05 -13.32 2.54
C ARG A 341 -8.10 -11.84 2.17
N GLU A 342 -9.25 -11.20 2.36
CA GLU A 342 -9.42 -9.76 2.13
C GLU A 342 -8.91 -8.89 3.29
N GLY A 343 -8.74 -9.49 4.47
CA GLY A 343 -8.41 -8.79 5.71
C GLY A 343 -9.63 -8.12 6.35
N TYR A 344 -9.39 -7.29 7.36
CA TYR A 344 -10.47 -6.60 8.09
C TYR A 344 -10.97 -5.35 7.35
N PRO A 345 -12.19 -4.87 7.69
CA PRO A 345 -12.65 -3.51 7.40
C PRO A 345 -11.69 -2.46 7.98
N ASN A 346 -11.58 -1.32 7.32
CA ASN A 346 -10.79 -0.19 7.76
C ASN A 346 -11.52 0.61 8.87
N PRO A 347 -10.83 1.43 9.67
CA PRO A 347 -9.39 1.71 9.65
C PRO A 347 -8.56 0.50 10.09
N THR A 348 -7.57 0.13 9.28
CA THR A 348 -6.68 -1.02 9.56
C THR A 348 -5.24 -0.62 9.87
N PHE A 349 -4.87 0.65 9.69
CA PHE A 349 -3.52 1.15 9.91
C PHE A 349 -3.57 2.63 10.32
N LEU A 350 -3.09 2.92 11.52
CA LEU A 350 -3.19 4.23 12.18
C LEU A 350 -1.82 4.66 12.72
N GLU A 351 -1.54 5.96 12.68
CA GLU A 351 -0.39 6.53 13.40
C GLU A 351 -0.87 7.14 14.71
N ILE A 352 -0.55 6.51 15.85
CA ILE A 352 -1.07 6.92 17.17
C ILE A 352 -0.15 7.89 17.91
N ALA A 353 1.10 8.00 17.45
CA ALA A 353 2.11 8.95 17.91
C ALA A 353 3.16 9.09 16.80
N PRO A 354 3.99 10.15 16.77
CA PRO A 354 4.95 10.36 15.69
C PRO A 354 5.81 9.12 15.43
N ARG A 355 5.72 8.57 14.21
CA ARG A 355 6.43 7.35 13.76
C ARG A 355 6.09 6.08 14.55
N SER A 356 4.93 6.04 15.22
CA SER A 356 4.43 4.92 16.00
C SER A 356 3.02 4.56 15.53
N TYR A 357 2.86 3.32 15.08
CA TYR A 357 1.69 2.90 14.31
C TYR A 357 1.00 1.72 14.96
N VAL A 358 -0.33 1.64 14.86
CA VAL A 358 -1.09 0.43 15.21
C VAL A 358 -1.78 -0.09 13.95
N ASN A 359 -1.71 -1.40 13.72
CA ASN A 359 -2.36 -2.01 12.57
C ASN A 359 -3.14 -3.27 12.95
N ALA A 360 -4.27 -3.48 12.27
CA ALA A 360 -5.04 -4.71 12.27
C ALA A 360 -5.44 -5.02 10.83
N MET A 361 -4.46 -5.41 10.00
CA MET A 361 -4.72 -5.64 8.58
C MET A 361 -5.61 -6.86 8.32
N GLY A 362 -5.54 -7.88 9.18
CA GLY A 362 -6.26 -9.16 9.00
C GLY A 362 -5.61 -10.12 8.00
N LEU A 363 -4.30 -9.97 7.75
CA LEU A 363 -3.53 -10.72 6.75
C LEU A 363 -4.16 -10.73 5.34
N PRO A 364 -4.42 -9.56 4.73
CA PRO A 364 -4.88 -9.51 3.35
C PRO A 364 -3.79 -10.11 2.46
N ASN A 365 -4.13 -11.19 1.77
CA ASN A 365 -3.22 -11.91 0.89
C ASN A 365 -4.01 -12.72 -0.15
N PRO A 366 -3.46 -12.92 -1.36
CA PRO A 366 -4.20 -13.59 -2.43
C PRO A 366 -4.24 -15.12 -2.29
N GLY A 367 -3.63 -15.68 -1.25
CA GLY A 367 -3.33 -17.11 -1.13
C GLY A 367 -2.06 -17.48 -1.91
N ILE A 368 -1.31 -18.45 -1.39
CA ILE A 368 0.03 -18.79 -1.90
C ILE A 368 0.04 -19.17 -3.39
N ARG A 369 -1.01 -19.84 -3.89
CA ARG A 369 -1.11 -20.27 -5.30
C ARG A 369 -1.23 -19.09 -6.26
N ASN A 370 -1.98 -18.06 -5.88
CA ASN A 370 -2.18 -16.86 -6.71
C ASN A 370 -0.99 -15.90 -6.65
N TYR A 371 -0.07 -16.09 -5.70
CA TYR A 371 1.07 -15.21 -5.49
C TYR A 371 2.28 -15.55 -6.37
N LYS A 372 2.29 -16.68 -7.08
CA LYS A 372 3.42 -17.11 -7.92
C LYS A 372 3.88 -16.03 -8.91
N VAL A 373 2.93 -15.36 -9.56
CA VAL A 373 3.22 -14.29 -10.54
C VAL A 373 3.88 -13.07 -9.89
N GLU A 374 3.62 -12.79 -8.60
CA GLU A 374 4.30 -11.75 -7.84
C GLU A 374 5.76 -12.13 -7.57
N LEU A 375 6.02 -13.41 -7.27
CA LEU A 375 7.39 -13.89 -7.09
C LEU A 375 8.18 -13.80 -8.40
N GLU A 376 7.58 -14.15 -9.53
CA GLU A 376 8.20 -14.02 -10.85
C GLU A 376 8.61 -12.56 -11.14
N ASP A 377 7.73 -11.59 -10.91
CA ASP A 377 8.09 -10.17 -11.05
C ASP A 377 9.23 -9.76 -10.08
N ALA A 378 9.25 -10.29 -8.85
CA ALA A 378 10.29 -9.98 -7.86
C ALA A 378 11.66 -10.56 -8.24
N THR A 379 11.72 -11.71 -8.94
CA THR A 379 12.99 -12.33 -9.37
C THR A 379 13.80 -11.49 -10.35
N TYR A 380 13.20 -10.47 -10.97
CA TYR A 380 13.93 -9.51 -11.79
C TYR A 380 14.93 -8.68 -10.98
N ALA A 381 14.78 -8.61 -9.66
CA ALA A 381 15.83 -8.15 -8.78
C ALA A 381 16.68 -9.34 -8.32
N ALA A 382 17.97 -9.35 -8.66
CA ALA A 382 18.93 -10.39 -8.28
C ALA A 382 19.34 -10.28 -6.80
N VAL A 383 18.37 -10.34 -5.89
CA VAL A 383 18.52 -10.36 -4.44
C VAL A 383 17.72 -11.53 -3.85
N PRO A 384 18.13 -12.11 -2.71
CA PRO A 384 17.38 -13.18 -2.06
C PRO A 384 15.91 -12.81 -1.77
N LEU A 385 15.00 -13.71 -2.17
CA LEU A 385 13.58 -13.63 -1.83
C LEU A 385 13.28 -14.51 -0.61
N VAL A 386 12.61 -13.93 0.40
CA VAL A 386 12.14 -14.61 1.60
C VAL A 386 10.61 -14.69 1.55
N LEU A 387 10.08 -15.91 1.50
CA LEU A 387 8.64 -16.14 1.49
C LEU A 387 8.11 -16.18 2.91
N SER A 388 7.42 -15.12 3.33
CA SER A 388 6.69 -15.14 4.59
C SER A 388 5.43 -16.00 4.47
N ILE A 389 5.23 -16.94 5.39
CA ILE A 389 4.08 -17.87 5.40
C ILE A 389 3.43 -17.92 6.78
N PHE A 390 2.15 -18.28 6.81
CA PHE A 390 1.42 -18.54 8.05
C PHE A 390 0.43 -19.71 7.87
N GLY A 391 -0.04 -20.26 8.98
CA GLY A 391 -1.09 -21.28 9.03
C GLY A 391 -1.43 -21.60 10.49
N ASN A 392 -2.60 -22.19 10.72
CA ASN A 392 -3.11 -22.45 12.09
C ASN A 392 -2.91 -23.91 12.53
N THR A 393 -2.74 -24.84 11.59
CA THR A 393 -2.53 -26.27 11.87
C THR A 393 -1.25 -26.78 11.21
N VAL A 394 -0.77 -27.93 11.68
CA VAL A 394 0.40 -28.62 11.12
C VAL A 394 0.14 -28.95 9.65
N GLU A 395 -1.03 -29.48 9.33
CA GLU A 395 -1.43 -29.87 7.98
C GLU A 395 -1.53 -28.67 7.04
N GLU A 396 -2.13 -27.56 7.49
CA GLU A 396 -2.20 -26.33 6.69
C GLU A 396 -0.79 -25.82 6.37
N CYS A 397 0.07 -25.71 7.39
CA CYS A 397 1.45 -25.25 7.20
C CYS A 397 2.25 -26.19 6.29
N ARG A 398 2.04 -27.51 6.39
CA ARG A 398 2.66 -28.51 5.51
C ARG A 398 2.23 -28.31 4.06
N GLU A 399 0.95 -28.07 3.80
CA GLU A 399 0.45 -27.82 2.45
C GLU A 399 0.96 -26.48 1.87
N VAL A 400 1.03 -25.41 2.67
CA VAL A 400 1.68 -24.15 2.26
C VAL A 400 3.15 -24.42 1.89
N ALA A 401 3.87 -25.16 2.72
CA ALA A 401 5.27 -25.49 2.52
C ALA A 401 5.51 -26.32 1.24
N LYS A 402 4.66 -27.30 0.96
CA LYS A 402 4.70 -28.09 -0.28
C LYS A 402 4.61 -27.22 -1.54
N ILE A 403 3.74 -26.21 -1.53
CA ILE A 403 3.61 -25.27 -2.65
C ILE A 403 4.84 -24.36 -2.72
N ALA A 404 5.29 -23.84 -1.58
CA ALA A 404 6.46 -22.96 -1.48
C ALA A 404 7.78 -23.63 -1.91
N ARG A 405 7.87 -24.96 -1.79
CA ARG A 405 9.05 -25.74 -2.21
C ARG A 405 9.43 -25.46 -3.66
N ASP A 406 8.44 -25.30 -4.54
CA ASP A 406 8.66 -25.16 -5.98
C ASP A 406 8.79 -23.67 -6.41
N TYR A 407 8.78 -22.73 -5.46
CA TYR A 407 8.92 -21.30 -5.72
C TYR A 407 10.38 -20.84 -5.71
N PRO A 408 10.72 -19.77 -6.48
CA PRO A 408 12.08 -19.24 -6.61
C PRO A 408 12.46 -18.38 -5.40
N VAL A 409 12.45 -18.98 -4.21
CA VAL A 409 12.71 -18.29 -2.93
C VAL A 409 13.91 -18.93 -2.24
N ALA A 410 14.73 -18.09 -1.62
CA ALA A 410 15.96 -18.50 -0.94
C ALA A 410 15.68 -19.05 0.46
N MET A 411 14.67 -18.49 1.15
CA MET A 411 14.32 -18.83 2.53
C MET A 411 12.81 -18.72 2.73
N LEU A 412 12.25 -19.49 3.66
CA LEU A 412 10.91 -19.27 4.19
C LEU A 412 10.99 -18.55 5.54
N GLU A 413 10.06 -17.64 5.82
CA GLU A 413 9.87 -17.06 7.15
C GLU A 413 8.47 -17.47 7.67
N PHE A 414 8.42 -18.32 8.71
CA PHE A 414 7.17 -18.69 9.34
C PHE A 414 6.76 -17.66 10.40
N ASP A 415 5.62 -17.01 10.18
CA ASP A 415 5.01 -16.08 11.13
C ASP A 415 4.26 -16.84 12.22
N ALA A 416 4.95 -17.15 13.32
CA ALA A 416 4.37 -17.84 14.49
C ALA A 416 3.44 -16.93 15.32
N SER A 417 3.48 -15.63 15.02
CA SER A 417 2.95 -14.57 15.86
C SER A 417 1.62 -14.00 15.40
N CYS A 418 1.02 -14.52 14.33
CA CYS A 418 -0.19 -13.94 13.74
C CYS A 418 -1.30 -13.77 14.80
N PRO A 419 -1.57 -12.53 15.26
CA PRO A 419 -2.49 -12.27 16.36
C PRO A 419 -3.92 -11.97 15.86
N HIS A 420 -4.20 -12.26 14.58
CA HIS A 420 -5.41 -11.84 13.87
C HIS A 420 -6.32 -13.02 13.47
N SER A 421 -6.19 -14.16 14.15
CA SER A 421 -7.10 -15.30 14.03
C SER A 421 -8.02 -15.35 15.23
N GLU A 422 -9.24 -15.87 15.06
CA GLU A 422 -10.15 -16.25 16.15
C GLU A 422 -9.56 -17.36 17.05
N PHE A 423 -8.42 -17.94 16.66
CA PHE A 423 -7.68 -18.98 17.34
C PHE A 423 -6.53 -18.44 18.18
N THR A 424 -6.19 -19.15 19.26
CA THR A 424 -5.00 -18.92 20.09
C THR A 424 -3.75 -18.89 19.21
N ALA A 425 -2.94 -17.83 19.31
CA ALA A 425 -1.72 -17.69 18.51
C ALA A 425 -0.77 -18.88 18.72
N VAL A 426 -0.17 -19.40 17.64
CA VAL A 426 0.72 -20.59 17.63
C VAL A 426 1.85 -20.46 18.66
N GLU A 427 2.34 -19.24 18.88
CA GLU A 427 3.35 -18.92 19.88
C GLU A 427 2.97 -19.22 21.34
N ASN A 428 1.68 -19.38 21.65
CA ASN A 428 1.23 -19.79 22.98
C ASN A 428 1.20 -21.31 23.15
N ASP A 429 1.46 -22.09 22.09
CA ASP A 429 1.59 -23.54 22.15
C ASP A 429 2.95 -23.99 21.58
N PRO A 430 3.98 -24.12 22.45
CA PRO A 430 5.31 -24.57 22.04
C PRO A 430 5.34 -25.96 21.37
N ARG A 431 4.39 -26.85 21.71
CA ARG A 431 4.32 -28.20 21.10
C ARG A 431 3.78 -28.12 19.67
N LEU A 432 2.77 -27.29 19.46
CA LEU A 432 2.25 -26.99 18.13
C LEU A 432 3.32 -26.32 17.27
N LEU A 433 3.99 -25.28 17.79
CA LEU A 433 5.09 -24.60 17.08
C LEU A 433 6.18 -25.60 16.64
N SER A 434 6.62 -26.48 17.54
CA SER A 434 7.62 -27.51 17.23
C SER A 434 7.16 -28.45 16.11
N SER A 435 5.90 -28.89 16.17
CA SER A 435 5.30 -29.77 15.15
C SER A 435 5.19 -29.09 13.79
N ILE A 436 4.79 -27.81 13.75
CA ILE A 436 4.71 -27.01 12.53
C ILE A 436 6.09 -26.83 11.91
N ILE A 437 7.10 -26.40 12.68
CA ILE A 437 8.46 -26.17 12.15
C ILE A 437 9.03 -27.46 11.56
N LYS A 438 8.86 -28.60 12.24
CA LYS A 438 9.29 -29.91 11.72
C LYS A 438 8.59 -30.25 10.41
N ALA A 439 7.27 -30.08 10.35
CA ALA A 439 6.49 -30.35 9.15
C ALA A 439 6.90 -29.46 7.97
N ILE A 440 7.09 -28.15 8.17
CA ILE A 440 7.56 -27.25 7.12
C ILE A 440 8.95 -27.68 6.65
N ARG A 441 9.88 -27.96 7.58
CA ARG A 441 11.25 -28.38 7.28
C ARG A 441 11.32 -29.65 6.45
N GLU A 442 10.51 -30.65 6.77
CA GLU A 442 10.41 -31.90 6.01
C GLU A 442 10.08 -31.66 4.54
N GLU A 443 9.23 -30.66 4.24
CA GLU A 443 8.78 -30.39 2.87
C GLU A 443 9.76 -29.54 2.05
N VAL A 444 10.51 -28.63 2.70
CA VAL A 444 11.31 -27.62 1.97
C VAL A 444 12.82 -27.80 2.06
N HIS A 445 13.32 -28.74 2.87
CA HIS A 445 14.76 -29.02 2.95
C HIS A 445 15.35 -29.28 1.54
N PRO A 446 16.51 -28.67 1.19
CA PRO A 446 17.47 -27.96 2.05
C PRO A 446 17.21 -26.46 2.28
N LYS A 447 16.10 -25.89 1.82
CA LYS A 447 15.80 -24.46 2.04
C LYS A 447 15.70 -24.14 3.55
N PRO A 448 16.36 -23.09 4.05
CA PRO A 448 16.28 -22.70 5.45
C PRO A 448 14.92 -22.08 5.79
N ILE A 449 14.54 -22.18 7.07
CA ILE A 449 13.32 -21.59 7.62
C ILE A 449 13.70 -20.66 8.77
N ALA A 450 13.39 -19.38 8.63
CA ALA A 450 13.37 -18.44 9.75
C ALA A 450 12.01 -18.53 10.47
N VAL A 451 12.00 -18.32 11.79
CA VAL A 451 10.76 -18.25 12.57
C VAL A 451 10.63 -16.85 13.17
N LYS A 452 9.52 -16.18 12.87
CA LYS A 452 9.21 -14.85 13.37
C LYS A 452 8.35 -14.93 14.63
N ILE A 453 8.84 -14.32 15.71
CA ILE A 453 8.23 -14.43 17.04
C ILE A 453 7.72 -13.07 17.55
N SER A 454 6.69 -13.13 18.39
CA SER A 454 6.10 -11.97 19.07
C SER A 454 6.80 -11.64 20.38
N PRO A 455 6.77 -10.36 20.79
CA PRO A 455 7.14 -9.95 22.14
C PRO A 455 5.99 -10.13 23.15
N ASN A 456 4.77 -10.51 22.72
CA ASN A 456 3.57 -10.51 23.57
C ASN A 456 3.41 -11.76 24.46
N ILE A 457 4.50 -12.46 24.72
CA ILE A 457 4.53 -13.70 25.50
C ILE A 457 5.45 -13.54 26.71
N GLY A 458 5.19 -14.29 27.78
CA GLY A 458 5.95 -14.17 29.02
C GLY A 458 7.43 -14.57 28.92
N ALA A 459 7.81 -15.41 27.93
CA ALA A 459 9.19 -15.88 27.77
C ALA A 459 9.59 -16.05 26.29
N PRO A 460 9.93 -14.95 25.58
CA PRO A 460 10.33 -14.99 24.16
C PRO A 460 11.54 -15.90 23.89
N VAL A 461 12.53 -15.91 24.79
CA VAL A 461 13.72 -16.77 24.72
C VAL A 461 13.34 -18.25 24.74
N GLY A 462 12.42 -18.65 25.63
CA GLY A 462 11.96 -20.04 25.72
C GLY A 462 11.29 -20.52 24.43
N LEU A 463 10.48 -19.67 23.80
CA LEU A 463 9.87 -19.98 22.50
C LEU A 463 10.91 -20.09 21.38
N ALA A 464 11.90 -19.20 21.38
CA ALA A 464 12.98 -19.23 20.39
C ALA A 464 13.83 -20.51 20.49
N LEU A 465 14.13 -20.97 21.72
CA LEU A 465 14.81 -22.25 21.94
C LEU A 465 14.00 -23.44 21.43
N VAL A 466 12.67 -23.40 21.57
CA VAL A 466 11.77 -24.41 20.99
C VAL A 466 11.84 -24.40 19.47
N ALA A 467 11.83 -23.22 18.85
CA ALA A 467 11.97 -23.09 17.40
C ALA A 467 13.32 -23.62 16.90
N GLN A 468 14.42 -23.26 17.56
CA GLN A 468 15.76 -23.78 17.26
C GLN A 468 15.81 -25.32 17.35
N ARG A 469 15.32 -25.91 18.44
CA ARG A 469 15.31 -27.37 18.64
C ARG A 469 14.43 -28.10 17.62
N ALA A 470 13.40 -27.43 17.10
CA ALA A 470 12.54 -27.97 16.04
C ALA A 470 13.22 -27.93 14.65
N GLY A 471 14.30 -27.17 14.49
CA GLY A 471 15.08 -27.07 13.26
C GLY A 471 14.90 -25.75 12.51
N ALA A 472 14.46 -24.68 13.18
CA ALA A 472 14.58 -23.33 12.62
C ALA A 472 16.06 -23.02 12.32
N ALA A 473 16.31 -22.43 11.14
CA ALA A 473 17.64 -22.04 10.70
C ALA A 473 18.03 -20.63 11.14
N ALA A 474 17.05 -19.78 11.45
CA ALA A 474 17.21 -18.43 11.99
C ALA A 474 15.97 -18.01 12.79
N LEU A 475 16.10 -16.96 13.60
CA LEU A 475 14.97 -16.30 14.28
C LEU A 475 14.80 -14.88 13.76
N THR A 476 13.56 -14.46 13.47
CA THR A 476 13.22 -13.05 13.23
C THR A 476 12.56 -12.47 14.48
N ALA A 477 13.18 -11.45 15.07
CA ALA A 477 12.71 -10.83 16.31
C ALA A 477 12.74 -9.30 16.22
N ILE A 478 11.64 -8.58 16.46
CA ILE A 478 10.33 -9.00 16.99
C ILE A 478 9.15 -8.60 16.09
N ASN A 479 8.03 -9.31 16.22
CA ASN A 479 6.75 -8.82 15.72
C ASN A 479 6.20 -7.66 16.61
N THR A 480 5.03 -7.16 16.30
CA THR A 480 4.40 -6.01 16.95
C THR A 480 3.94 -6.28 18.38
N VAL A 481 3.86 -5.24 19.21
CA VAL A 481 3.28 -5.29 20.57
C VAL A 481 1.78 -5.02 20.51
N LEU A 482 0.95 -5.65 21.33
CA LEU A 482 -0.50 -5.40 21.34
C LEU A 482 -0.87 -3.97 21.79
N ALA A 483 -1.83 -3.35 21.11
CA ALA A 483 -2.45 -2.08 21.51
C ALA A 483 -3.92 -2.02 21.06
N ARG A 484 -4.73 -1.19 21.72
CA ARG A 484 -6.15 -0.98 21.42
C ARG A 484 -6.48 0.52 21.42
N PRO A 485 -6.31 1.22 20.29
CA PRO A 485 -6.64 2.64 20.20
C PRO A 485 -8.16 2.84 20.14
N THR A 486 -8.66 3.85 20.86
CA THR A 486 -10.08 4.19 20.96
C THR A 486 -10.33 5.63 20.52
N GLU A 487 -11.48 5.87 19.88
CA GLU A 487 -12.01 7.20 19.64
C GLU A 487 -12.78 7.62 20.89
N THR A 488 -12.41 8.77 21.45
CA THR A 488 -12.85 9.18 22.79
C THR A 488 -14.25 9.75 22.84
N THR A 489 -14.74 10.36 21.76
CA THR A 489 -16.05 11.01 21.74
C THR A 489 -17.19 10.01 21.63
N LEU A 490 -17.01 8.97 20.83
CA LEU A 490 -17.97 7.89 20.58
C LEU A 490 -17.73 6.67 21.49
N ASP A 491 -16.59 6.63 22.19
CA ASP A 491 -16.16 5.51 23.05
C ASP A 491 -16.13 4.16 22.32
N ILE A 492 -15.56 4.16 21.10
CA ILE A 492 -15.43 2.96 20.27
C ILE A 492 -13.98 2.71 19.84
N PRO A 493 -13.60 1.47 19.51
CA PRO A 493 -12.30 1.20 18.89
C PRO A 493 -12.13 1.95 17.57
N LEU A 494 -10.92 2.45 17.32
CA LEU A 494 -10.57 3.05 16.03
C LEU A 494 -10.30 2.00 14.95
N LEU A 495 -9.86 0.80 15.34
CA LEU A 495 -9.59 -0.28 14.40
C LEU A 495 -10.88 -1.00 14.03
N GLY A 496 -11.07 -1.26 12.72
CA GLY A 496 -12.27 -1.92 12.19
C GLY A 496 -12.37 -3.43 12.43
N ASN A 497 -11.40 -4.04 13.12
CA ASN A 497 -11.46 -5.46 13.44
C ASN A 497 -12.34 -5.73 14.68
N PRO A 498 -12.96 -6.92 14.81
CA PRO A 498 -13.95 -7.19 15.86
C PRO A 498 -13.50 -6.95 17.31
N THR A 499 -12.21 -7.09 17.61
CA THR A 499 -11.68 -6.95 18.98
C THR A 499 -11.23 -5.52 19.29
N GLY A 500 -10.99 -4.70 18.26
CA GLY A 500 -10.35 -3.39 18.37
C GLY A 500 -8.86 -3.44 18.76
N TYR A 501 -8.27 -4.62 18.96
CA TYR A 501 -6.83 -4.79 19.20
C TYR A 501 -6.07 -4.88 17.88
N GLY A 502 -4.87 -4.31 17.86
CA GLY A 502 -3.92 -4.41 16.75
C GLY A 502 -2.48 -4.42 17.22
N GLY A 503 -1.57 -4.61 16.26
CA GLY A 503 -0.14 -4.60 16.46
C GLY A 503 0.45 -3.19 16.40
N LYS A 504 0.94 -2.70 17.54
CA LYS A 504 1.78 -1.51 17.69
C LYS A 504 3.19 -1.77 17.19
N SER A 505 3.66 -0.88 16.31
CA SER A 505 4.97 -0.87 15.67
C SER A 505 5.55 0.55 15.67
N GLY A 506 6.74 0.71 15.09
CA GLY A 506 7.37 2.03 14.94
C GLY A 506 8.37 2.34 16.04
N LYS A 507 8.61 3.64 16.28
CA LYS A 507 9.76 4.09 17.08
C LYS A 507 9.70 3.59 18.52
N ASP A 508 8.51 3.42 19.06
CA ASP A 508 8.30 2.91 20.43
C ASP A 508 8.80 1.46 20.63
N LEU A 509 8.93 0.67 19.56
CA LEU A 509 9.44 -0.71 19.66
C LEU A 509 10.96 -0.79 19.74
N THR A 510 11.68 0.29 19.43
CA THR A 510 13.15 0.26 19.24
C THR A 510 13.88 -0.34 20.45
N ALA A 511 13.58 0.15 21.65
CA ALA A 511 14.27 -0.28 22.86
C ALA A 511 13.93 -1.72 23.24
N GLY A 512 12.65 -2.09 23.18
CA GLY A 512 12.17 -3.44 23.50
C GLY A 512 12.72 -4.50 22.53
N GLY A 513 12.71 -4.21 21.22
CA GLY A 513 13.26 -5.11 20.22
C GLY A 513 14.78 -5.32 20.38
N LYS A 514 15.55 -4.24 20.61
CA LYS A 514 16.99 -4.33 20.90
C LYS A 514 17.28 -5.17 22.14
N ARG A 515 16.48 -5.03 23.21
CA ARG A 515 16.62 -5.83 24.43
C ARG A 515 16.35 -7.31 24.16
N ILE A 516 15.27 -7.63 23.45
CA ILE A 516 14.94 -9.03 23.13
C ILE A 516 16.02 -9.67 22.26
N VAL A 517 16.57 -8.96 21.27
CA VAL A 517 17.68 -9.48 20.45
C VAL A 517 18.92 -9.78 21.30
N PHE A 518 19.26 -8.91 22.24
CA PHE A 518 20.35 -9.15 23.20
C PHE A 518 20.12 -10.43 24.00
N ASP A 519 18.93 -10.59 24.60
CA ASP A 519 18.59 -11.77 25.41
C ASP A 519 18.57 -13.07 24.58
N LEU A 520 18.17 -12.99 23.30
CA LEU A 520 18.16 -14.14 22.38
C LEU A 520 19.57 -14.58 21.97
N TYR A 521 20.48 -13.63 21.76
CA TYR A 521 21.83 -13.92 21.28
C TYR A 521 22.65 -14.76 22.27
N GLU A 522 22.42 -14.61 23.59
CA GLU A 522 23.11 -15.39 24.62
C GLU A 522 22.70 -16.87 24.64
N GLU A 523 21.50 -17.18 24.14
CA GLU A 523 20.85 -18.49 24.32
C GLU A 523 20.75 -19.28 23.00
N LEU A 524 20.75 -18.58 21.86
CA LEU A 524 20.62 -19.19 20.54
C LEU A 524 21.97 -19.45 19.89
N ASN A 525 22.04 -20.56 19.15
CA ASN A 525 23.17 -20.92 18.29
C ASN A 525 22.87 -20.67 16.80
N ILE A 526 21.69 -20.11 16.49
CA ILE A 526 21.26 -19.80 15.13
C ILE A 526 21.19 -18.28 14.93
N PRO A 527 21.39 -17.78 13.70
CA PRO A 527 21.41 -16.35 13.42
C PRO A 527 20.09 -15.64 13.76
N ILE A 528 20.18 -14.37 14.15
CA ILE A 528 19.04 -13.52 14.46
C ILE A 528 18.86 -12.44 13.38
N ILE A 529 17.64 -12.29 12.89
CA ILE A 529 17.17 -11.23 12.01
C ILE A 529 16.44 -10.19 12.88
N GLY A 530 17.04 -9.01 13.03
CA GLY A 530 16.50 -7.93 13.86
C GLY A 530 15.40 -7.14 13.14
N VAL A 531 14.30 -6.88 13.84
CA VAL A 531 13.19 -6.05 13.33
C VAL A 531 12.46 -5.36 14.49
N GLY A 532 12.05 -4.11 14.28
CA GLY A 532 11.31 -3.32 15.25
C GLY A 532 11.98 -1.99 15.55
N GLY A 533 11.36 -0.88 15.11
CA GLY A 533 11.84 0.47 15.45
C GLY A 533 13.17 0.88 14.79
N ILE A 534 13.57 0.25 13.69
CA ILE A 534 14.77 0.64 12.94
C ILE A 534 14.45 1.85 12.05
N PHE A 535 14.93 3.04 12.44
CA PHE A 535 14.76 4.29 11.67
C PHE A 535 16.11 4.94 11.31
N SER A 536 17.21 4.49 11.89
CA SER A 536 18.52 5.11 11.73
C SER A 536 19.64 4.08 11.63
N VAL A 537 20.80 4.48 11.11
CA VAL A 537 22.01 3.65 11.14
C VAL A 537 22.41 3.27 12.57
N GLN A 538 22.20 4.15 13.55
CA GLN A 538 22.48 3.82 14.95
C GLN A 538 21.60 2.68 15.44
N ASP A 539 20.34 2.62 15.02
CA ASP A 539 19.47 1.49 15.35
C ASP A 539 20.03 0.17 14.79
N LEU A 540 20.51 0.17 13.54
CA LEU A 540 21.16 -1.00 12.92
C LEU A 540 22.41 -1.44 13.68
N ILE A 541 23.28 -0.49 14.03
CA ILE A 541 24.51 -0.75 14.77
C ILE A 541 24.19 -1.36 16.14
N ASP A 542 23.22 -0.80 16.87
CA ASP A 542 22.83 -1.32 18.18
C ASP A 542 22.24 -2.74 18.06
N TYR A 543 21.38 -2.99 17.06
CA TYR A 543 20.87 -4.34 16.80
C TYR A 543 22.00 -5.31 16.45
N ALA A 544 22.98 -4.88 15.64
CA ALA A 544 24.14 -5.70 15.29
C ALA A 544 24.96 -6.04 16.54
N LYS A 545 25.33 -5.04 17.34
CA LYS A 545 26.08 -5.21 18.58
C LYS A 545 25.38 -6.13 19.57
N ASN A 546 24.05 -6.12 19.60
CA ASN A 546 23.22 -7.00 20.41
C ASN A 546 23.03 -8.41 19.82
N GLY A 547 23.50 -8.69 18.59
CA GLY A 547 23.52 -10.04 18.03
C GLY A 547 22.74 -10.28 16.74
N ALA A 548 22.04 -9.29 16.19
CA ALA A 548 21.39 -9.43 14.89
C ALA A 548 22.39 -9.37 13.73
N CYS A 549 22.19 -10.17 12.69
CA CYS A 549 23.06 -10.25 11.51
C CYS A 549 22.39 -9.79 10.20
N LEU A 550 21.06 -9.71 10.20
CA LEU A 550 20.21 -9.15 9.14
C LEU A 550 19.15 -8.24 9.78
N PHE A 551 18.59 -7.32 9.00
CA PHE A 551 17.70 -6.29 9.51
C PHE A 551 16.48 -6.10 8.61
N GLN A 552 15.28 -6.25 9.17
CA GLN A 552 14.05 -5.87 8.46
C GLN A 552 13.57 -4.48 8.90
N VAL A 553 13.19 -3.65 7.92
CA VAL A 553 12.56 -2.33 8.14
C VAL A 553 11.12 -2.33 7.65
N GLY A 554 10.20 -1.85 8.50
CA GLY A 554 8.77 -1.79 8.20
C GLY A 554 8.24 -0.37 8.36
N SER A 555 7.89 0.00 9.59
CA SER A 555 7.26 1.29 9.93
C SER A 555 8.01 2.52 9.39
N ALA A 556 9.34 2.49 9.31
CA ALA A 556 10.13 3.59 8.76
C ALA A 556 9.85 3.85 7.27
N LEU A 557 9.44 2.82 6.50
CA LEU A 557 9.04 2.97 5.09
C LEU A 557 7.80 3.86 4.92
N VAL A 558 6.95 3.96 5.96
CA VAL A 558 5.73 4.79 5.93
C VAL A 558 6.11 6.27 5.92
N SER A 559 7.02 6.67 6.81
CA SER A 559 7.42 8.07 6.96
C SER A 559 8.53 8.51 6.00
N GLU A 560 9.39 7.59 5.54
CA GLU A 560 10.60 7.94 4.77
C GLU A 560 10.61 7.40 3.33
N GLY A 561 9.66 6.54 2.99
CA GLY A 561 9.58 5.93 1.67
C GLY A 561 10.76 5.02 1.33
N PHE A 562 10.98 4.81 0.03
CA PHE A 562 11.96 3.84 -0.45
C PHE A 562 13.41 4.30 -0.23
N GLU A 563 13.67 5.62 -0.20
CA GLU A 563 15.01 6.19 0.03
C GLU A 563 15.60 5.85 1.40
N LEU A 564 14.78 5.31 2.31
CA LEU A 564 15.25 4.72 3.56
C LEU A 564 16.39 3.71 3.33
N PHE A 565 16.25 2.82 2.34
CA PHE A 565 17.24 1.78 2.09
C PHE A 565 18.58 2.35 1.63
N SER A 566 18.56 3.24 0.63
CA SER A 566 19.77 3.87 0.08
C SER A 566 20.50 4.67 1.16
N ARG A 567 19.75 5.41 1.99
CA ARG A 567 20.25 6.18 3.13
C ARG A 567 20.90 5.29 4.19
N LEU A 568 20.18 4.32 4.73
CA LEU A 568 20.69 3.40 5.76
C LEU A 568 21.94 2.66 5.29
N LYS A 569 21.93 2.19 4.04
CA LYS A 569 23.06 1.48 3.43
C LYS A 569 24.32 2.35 3.37
N LYS A 570 24.18 3.60 2.88
CA LYS A 570 25.29 4.55 2.77
C LYS A 570 25.83 4.97 4.13
N GLU A 571 24.94 5.25 5.09
CA GLU A 571 25.31 5.60 6.46
C GLU A 571 26.05 4.44 7.15
N LEU A 572 25.55 3.21 7.01
CA LEU A 572 26.18 2.02 7.60
C LEU A 572 27.57 1.77 7.02
N GLN A 573 27.72 1.87 5.69
CA GLN A 573 29.01 1.74 5.03
C GLN A 573 30.02 2.78 5.54
N SER A 574 29.56 4.03 5.73
CA SER A 574 30.39 5.12 6.22
C SER A 574 30.83 4.88 7.67
N TYR A 575 29.92 4.41 8.52
CA TYR A 575 30.21 4.05 9.90
C TYR A 575 31.28 2.95 9.99
N LEU A 576 31.10 1.85 9.25
CA LEU A 576 32.02 0.70 9.28
C LEU A 576 33.44 1.12 8.89
N LYS A 577 33.58 1.88 7.78
CA LYS A 577 34.87 2.41 7.32
C LYS A 577 35.53 3.33 8.35
N ALA A 578 34.76 4.25 8.93
CA ALA A 578 35.28 5.22 9.90
C ALA A 578 35.80 4.57 11.19
N HIS A 579 35.28 3.39 11.55
CA HIS A 579 35.67 2.66 12.76
C HIS A 579 36.61 1.47 12.48
N GLY A 580 37.08 1.32 11.24
CA GLY A 580 38.07 0.31 10.86
C GLY A 580 37.52 -1.12 10.71
N TYR A 581 36.20 -1.30 10.65
CA TYR A 581 35.59 -2.61 10.38
C TYR A 581 35.75 -2.96 8.90
N THR A 582 36.05 -4.23 8.61
CA THR A 582 36.18 -4.73 7.23
C THR A 582 34.90 -5.40 6.72
N ASN A 583 34.05 -5.85 7.64
CA ASN A 583 32.73 -6.42 7.35
C ASN A 583 31.73 -6.15 8.49
N ILE A 584 30.45 -5.99 8.14
CA ILE A 584 29.35 -5.80 9.10
C ILE A 584 29.25 -6.90 10.17
N GLY A 585 29.64 -8.13 9.82
CA GLY A 585 29.67 -9.28 10.73
C GLY A 585 30.55 -9.08 11.97
N GLU A 586 31.55 -8.21 11.91
CA GLU A 586 32.42 -7.90 13.05
C GLU A 586 31.68 -7.19 14.20
N LEU A 587 30.58 -6.47 13.89
CA LEU A 587 29.71 -5.85 14.89
C LEU A 587 28.86 -6.88 15.63
N VAL A 588 28.59 -8.04 15.03
CA VAL A 588 27.60 -8.98 15.55
C VAL A 588 28.02 -9.49 16.93
N GLY A 589 27.19 -9.23 17.94
CA GLY A 589 27.40 -9.68 19.30
C GLY A 589 28.51 -8.96 20.07
N GLU A 590 29.03 -7.83 19.57
CA GLU A 590 30.10 -7.05 20.24
C GLU A 590 29.71 -6.66 21.68
N ALA A 591 28.42 -6.45 21.97
CA ALA A 591 27.94 -6.11 23.31
C ALA A 591 28.15 -7.23 24.36
N HIS A 592 28.37 -8.48 23.93
CA HIS A 592 28.54 -9.64 24.81
C HIS A 592 30.00 -10.01 25.10
N LYS A 593 30.98 -9.35 24.48
CA LYS A 593 32.42 -9.65 24.63
C LYS A 593 33.05 -9.06 25.91
N ARG A 594 32.24 -8.77 26.94
CA ARG A 594 32.67 -8.05 28.15
C ARG A 594 33.36 -8.95 29.17
#